data_AF-A0A3D2PSX1-F1
#
_entry.id   AF-A0A3D2PSX1-F1
#
_cell.length_a   1.000
_cell.length_b   1.000
_cell.length_c   1.000
_cell.angle_alpha   90.00
_cell.angle_beta   90.00
_cell.angle_gamma   90.00
#
_symmetry.space_group_name_H-M   'P 1'
#
loop_
_entity.id
_entity.type
_entity.pdbx_description
1 polymer ?
#
loop_
_entity_poly.entity_id
_entity_poly.type
_entity_poly.pdbx_seq_one_letter_code
_entity_poly.pdbx_strand_id
1 'polypeptide(L)' 'MNNYDASGHKVGYSSPGLFGTMNHYDNSGHKVGESSPGFFGGINTYDNHGNKTSHSERGLFGGFNHYGK' A
#
# COMPACT_ATOMS: atom_id res chain seq x y z
N MET A 1 3.46 -8.73 6.86
CA MET A 1 3.31 -7.79 8.00
C MET A 1 1.85 -7.73 8.40
N ASN A 2 1.51 -8.01 9.65
CA ASN A 2 0.14 -7.84 10.12
C ASN A 2 -0.14 -6.35 10.36
N ASN A 3 -1.36 -5.91 10.04
CA ASN A 3 -1.82 -4.56 10.25
C ASN A 3 -2.79 -4.57 11.44
N TYR A 4 -2.58 -3.67 12.40
CA TYR A 4 -3.39 -3.55 13.60
C TYR A 4 -3.99 -2.14 13.70
N ASP A 5 -5.19 -2.05 14.27
CA ASP A 5 -5.79 -0.75 14.61
C ASP A 5 -5.18 -0.15 15.89
N ALA A 6 -5.62 1.06 16.26
CA ALA A 6 -5.15 1.75 17.46
C ALA A 6 -5.49 1.02 18.78
N SER A 7 -6.45 0.09 18.75
CA SER A 7 -6.82 -0.77 19.87
C SER A 7 -6.07 -2.11 19.89
N GLY A 8 -5.23 -2.38 18.90
CA GLY A 8 -4.44 -3.61 18.80
C GLY A 8 -5.16 -4.79 18.15
N HIS A 9 -6.33 -4.59 17.53
CA HIS A 9 -6.99 -5.65 16.78
C HIS A 9 -6.41 -5.78 15.38
N LYS A 10 -6.22 -7.02 14.92
CA LYS A 10 -5.77 -7.28 13.55
C LYS A 10 -6.86 -6.88 12.57
N VAL A 11 -6.56 -5.90 11.72
CA VAL A 11 -7.46 -5.44 10.66
C VAL A 11 -7.10 -5.99 9.29
N GLY A 12 -5.91 -6.59 9.16
CA GLY A 12 -5.47 -7.20 7.92
C GLY A 12 -4.00 -7.59 7.95
N TYR A 13 -3.44 -7.82 6.77
CA TYR A 13 -2.02 -8.10 6.62
C TYR A 13 -1.54 -7.73 5.22
N SER A 14 -0.25 -7.44 5.12
CA SER A 14 0.44 -7.17 3.87
C SER A 14 1.46 -8.27 3.59
N SER A 15 1.58 -8.70 2.34
CA SER A 15 2.51 -9.74 1.91
C SER A 15 3.35 -9.29 0.73
N PRO A 16 4.66 -9.55 0.73
CA PRO A 16 5.51 -9.21 -0.41
C PRO A 16 5.09 -10.00 -1.65
N GLY A 17 5.09 -9.33 -2.80
CA GLY A 17 4.84 -9.88 -4.13
C GLY A 17 6.10 -9.88 -5.00
N LEU A 18 5.91 -10.12 -6.29
CA LEU A 18 6.98 -10.12 -7.28
C LEU A 18 7.52 -8.70 -7.51
N PHE A 19 8.78 -8.56 -7.92
CA PHE A 19 9.39 -7.26 -8.29
C PHE A 19 9.31 -6.18 -7.18
N GLY A 20 9.32 -6.60 -5.91
CA GLY A 20 9.27 -5.69 -4.77
C GLY A 20 7.89 -5.09 -4.51
N THR A 21 6.84 -5.63 -5.12
CA THR A 21 5.46 -5.25 -4.78
C THR A 21 5.05 -5.75 -3.39
N MET A 22 3.98 -5.20 -2.84
CA MET A 22 3.41 -5.57 -1.56
C MET A 22 1.89 -5.60 -1.72
N ASN A 23 1.30 -6.78 -1.54
CA ASN A 23 -0.15 -6.97 -1.57
C ASN A 23 -0.74 -6.70 -0.19
N HIS A 24 -1.90 -6.04 -0.14
CA HIS A 24 -2.62 -5.72 1.09
C HIS A 24 -3.91 -6.54 1.14
N TYR A 25 -4.15 -7.18 2.27
CA TYR A 25 -5.31 -8.02 2.53
C TYR A 25 -6.05 -7.56 3.79
N ASP A 26 -7.37 -7.68 3.78
CA ASP A 26 -8.21 -7.49 4.96
C ASP A 26 -8.07 -8.66 5.95
N ASN A 27 -8.76 -8.58 7.09
CA ASN A 27 -8.77 -9.64 8.09
C ASN A 27 -9.48 -10.92 7.63
N SER A 28 -10.30 -10.83 6.58
CA SER A 28 -10.99 -11.96 5.93
C SER A 28 -10.12 -12.66 4.88
N GLY A 29 -8.97 -12.08 4.53
CA GLY A 29 -8.05 -12.60 3.52
C GLY A 29 -8.33 -12.12 2.09
N HIS A 30 -9.23 -11.15 1.88
CA HIS A 30 -9.45 -10.57 0.56
C HIS A 30 -8.42 -9.48 0.27
N LYS A 31 -7.90 -9.48 -0.96
CA LYS A 31 -6.99 -8.42 -1.42
C LYS A 31 -7.76 -7.11 -1.52
N VAL A 32 -7.33 -6.11 -0.76
CA VAL A 32 -7.88 -4.75 -0.76
C VAL A 32 -7.04 -3.77 -1.59
N GLY A 33 -5.81 -4.15 -1.92
CA GLY A 33 -4.95 -3.36 -2.81
C GLY A 33 -3.54 -3.92 -2.94
N GLU A 34 -2.69 -3.21 -3.65
CA GLU A 34 -1.25 -3.48 -3.74
C GLU A 34 -0.44 -2.19 -3.83
N SER A 35 0.80 -2.23 -3.36
CA SER A 35 1.80 -1.18 -3.58
C SER A 35 2.98 -1.73 -4.37
N SER A 36 3.48 -0.93 -5.30
CA SER A 36 4.56 -1.30 -6.21
C SER A 36 5.58 -0.17 -6.29
N PRO A 37 6.90 -0.48 -6.30
CA PRO A 37 7.91 0.53 -6.52
C PRO A 37 7.72 1.17 -7.90
N GLY A 38 7.73 2.50 -7.94
CA GLY A 38 7.67 3.29 -9.16
C GLY A 38 9.05 3.45 -9.79
N PHE A 39 9.06 3.62 -11.11
CA PHE A 39 10.29 3.72 -11.90
C PHE A 39 11.20 4.89 -11.48
N PHE A 40 10.63 5.96 -10.91
CA PHE A 40 11.36 7.14 -10.44
C PHE A 40 11.55 7.17 -8.91
N GLY A 41 11.51 6.01 -8.25
CA GLY A 41 11.70 5.91 -6.79
C GLY A 41 10.46 6.25 -5.94
N GLY A 42 9.32 6.49 -6.59
CA GLY A 42 8.02 6.61 -5.93
C GLY A 42 7.43 5.25 -5.53
N ILE A 43 6.27 5.26 -4.88
CA ILE A 43 5.44 4.08 -4.63
C ILE A 43 4.09 4.30 -5.32
N ASN A 44 3.69 3.35 -6.17
CA ASN A 44 2.36 3.32 -6.75
C ASN A 44 1.48 2.42 -5.88
N THR A 45 0.33 2.91 -5.45
CA THR A 45 -0.70 2.07 -4.83
C THR A 45 -1.88 1.89 -5.76
N TYR A 46 -2.40 0.68 -5.78
CA TYR A 46 -3.56 0.28 -6.56
C TYR A 46 -4.61 -0.31 -5.61
N ASP A 47 -5.88 -0.08 -5.92
CA ASP A 47 -6.99 -0.77 -5.25
C ASP A 47 -7.11 -2.23 -5.72
N ASN A 48 -8.06 -2.94 -5.11
CA ASN A 48 -8.45 -4.29 -5.50
C ASN A 48 -9.01 -4.42 -6.93
N HIS A 49 -9.39 -3.30 -7.57
CA HIS A 49 -9.84 -3.25 -8.96
C HIS A 49 -8.69 -2.99 -9.94
N GLY A 50 -7.46 -2.80 -9.44
CA GLY A 50 -6.29 -2.47 -10.25
C GLY A 50 -6.23 -1.00 -10.67
N ASN A 51 -7.13 -0.16 -10.15
CA ASN A 51 -7.04 1.28 -10.38
C ASN A 51 -5.98 1.87 -9.47
N LYS A 52 -5.15 2.74 -10.04
CA LYS A 52 -4.14 3.46 -9.28
C LYS A 52 -4.84 4.46 -8.35
N THR A 53 -4.82 4.19 -7.05
CA THR A 53 -5.44 5.03 -6.03
C THR A 53 -4.53 6.13 -5.52
N SER A 54 -3.21 5.93 -5.58
CA SER A 54 -2.26 6.99 -5.25
C SER A 54 -0.92 6.80 -5.96
N HIS A 55 -0.30 7.93 -6.28
CA HIS A 55 1.11 8.02 -6.67
C HIS A 55 1.82 8.75 -5.53
N SER A 56 2.57 8.01 -4.71
CA SER A 56 3.51 8.64 -3.80
C SER A 56 4.78 8.92 -4.59
N GLU A 57 4.91 10.11 -5.17
CA GLU A 57 6.22 10.60 -5.55
C GLU A 57 7.01 10.80 -4.26
N ARG A 58 8.02 9.96 -4.01
CA ARG A 58 9.11 10.43 -3.15
C ARG A 58 9.73 11.59 -3.91
N GLY A 59 9.27 12.80 -3.63
CA GLY A 59 10.12 13.96 -3.82
C GLY A 59 11.47 13.64 -3.17
N LEU A 60 12.56 14.10 -3.77
CA LEU A 60 13.96 13.93 -3.35
C LEU A 60 14.27 14.22 -1.85
N PHE A 61 13.26 14.52 -1.02
CA PHE A 61 13.33 14.92 0.38
C PHE A 61 12.33 14.19 1.31
N GLY A 62 11.95 12.94 1.03
CA GLY A 62 11.49 12.00 2.08
C GLY A 62 10.16 12.33 2.80
N GLY A 63 9.27 13.14 2.22
CA GLY A 63 7.95 13.43 2.81
C GLY A 63 6.82 12.58 2.20
N PHE A 64 6.15 11.76 3.00
CA PHE A 64 4.88 11.14 2.62
C PHE A 64 3.77 12.21 2.75
N ASN A 65 3.38 12.85 1.64
CA ASN A 65 2.18 13.69 1.62
C ASN A 65 0.99 12.86 1.16
N HIS A 66 0.13 12.49 2.11
CA HIS A 66 -1.13 11.79 1.84
C HIS A 66 -2.24 12.82 1.64
N TYR A 67 -2.50 13.22 0.39
CA TYR A 67 -3.69 14.01 0.07
C TYR A 67 -4.86 13.05 -0.16
N GLY A 68 -5.68 12.83 0.89
CA GLY A 68 -7.03 12.33 0.73
C GLY A 68 -7.96 13.50 0.44
N LYS A 69 -8.77 13.43 -0.62
CA LYS A 69 -9.93 14.30 -0.83
C LYS A 69 -11.16 13.67 -0.18
#